data_AF-A0A1Q8LGE0-F1
#
_entry.id   AF-A0A1Q8LGE0-F1
#
_cell.length_a   1.000
_cell.length_b   1.000
_cell.length_c   1.000
_cell.angle_alpha   90.00
_cell.angle_beta   90.00
_cell.angle_gamma   90.00
#
_symmetry.space_group_name_H-M   'P 1'
#
loop_
_entity.id
_entity.type
_entity.pdbx_description
1 polymer ?
#
loop_
_entity_poly.entity_id
_entity_poly.type
_entity_poly.pdbx_seq_one_letter_code
_entity_poly.pdbx_strand_id
1 'polypeptide(L)'
;MTDYGAMAHQYWARWLPDRYRAIPNPTQFFQDLGEEVSKEIDSLALELEGPDPEQESYLDRVGRMRGARMRAEVIVLQERVRLAPESEIDPEEPTAAPATSSTLPLVVSPEDPEYQQIVQEERQAQETLRRGSDH
;
A
#
# COMPACT_ATOMS: atom_id res chain seq x y z
N MET A 1 22.03 14.40 1.83
CA MET A 1 21.41 13.09 1.56
C MET A 1 19.95 13.33 1.25
N THR A 2 19.38 12.58 0.29
CA THR A 2 17.94 12.65 -0.03
C THR A 2 17.10 11.96 1.05
N ASP A 3 15.79 12.19 1.05
CA ASP A 3 14.86 11.51 1.97
C ASP A 3 14.88 9.98 1.76
N TYR A 4 15.05 9.53 0.51
CA TYR A 4 15.19 8.11 0.18
C TYR A 4 16.47 7.50 0.73
N GLY A 5 17.59 8.23 0.69
CA GLY A 5 18.83 7.81 1.31
C GLY A 5 18.72 7.68 2.83
N ALA A 6 18.03 8.65 3.47
CA ALA A 6 17.76 8.59 4.91
C ALA A 6 16.86 7.39 5.28
N MET A 7 15.81 7.15 4.49
CA MET A 7 14.91 6.02 4.66
C MET A 7 15.65 4.68 4.53
N ALA A 8 16.50 4.53 3.50
CA ALA A 8 17.30 3.34 3.29
C ALA A 8 18.31 3.12 4.41
N HIS A 9 19.02 4.17 4.83
CA HIS A 9 19.96 4.11 5.95
C HIS A 9 19.29 3.60 7.23
N GLN A 10 18.11 4.15 7.58
CA GLN A 10 17.36 3.71 8.76
C GLN A 10 16.83 2.29 8.63
N TYR A 11 16.29 1.93 7.46
CA TYR A 11 15.74 0.59 7.23
C TYR A 11 16.83 -0.47 7.31
N TRP A 12 17.95 -0.28 6.62
CA TRP A 12 19.03 -1.26 6.52
C TRP A 12 19.74 -1.45 7.86
N ALA A 13 19.94 -0.38 8.64
CA ALA A 13 20.48 -0.48 9.99
C ALA A 13 19.60 -1.35 10.92
N ARG A 14 18.29 -1.40 10.67
CA ARG A 14 17.33 -2.15 11.50
C ARG A 14 17.10 -3.59 11.01
N TRP A 15 16.95 -3.78 9.70
CA TRP A 15 16.46 -5.02 9.10
C TRP A 15 17.52 -5.81 8.34
N LEU A 16 18.67 -5.18 8.03
CA LEU A 16 19.77 -5.76 7.26
C LEU A 16 21.11 -5.50 7.96
N PRO A 17 21.25 -5.82 9.26
CA PRO A 17 22.41 -5.42 10.06
C PRO A 17 23.75 -5.96 9.54
N ASP A 18 23.81 -7.17 8.99
CA ASP A 18 25.04 -7.73 8.43
C ASP A 18 25.44 -7.00 7.15
N ARG A 19 24.50 -6.81 6.22
CA ARG A 19 24.73 -6.02 5.02
C ARG A 19 25.12 -4.59 5.36
N TYR A 20 24.47 -3.97 6.35
CA TYR A 20 24.78 -2.62 6.78
C TYR A 20 26.20 -2.51 7.33
N ARG A 21 26.64 -3.46 8.18
CA ARG A 21 28.01 -3.49 8.73
C ARG A 21 29.09 -3.73 7.66
N ALA A 22 28.74 -4.39 6.56
CA ALA A 22 29.67 -4.61 5.45
C ALA A 22 29.93 -3.37 4.59
N ILE A 23 29.16 -2.28 4.75
CA ILE A 23 29.32 -1.05 3.97
C ILE A 23 30.48 -0.21 4.56
N PRO A 24 31.57 0.05 3.82
CA PRO A 24 32.73 0.76 4.35
C PRO A 24 32.49 2.24 4.67
N ASN A 25 31.65 2.91 3.87
CA ASN A 25 31.25 4.30 4.07
C ASN A 25 29.72 4.42 3.95
N PRO A 26 28.98 4.18 5.04
CA PRO A 26 27.52 4.19 5.03
C PRO A 26 26.97 5.54 4.55
N THR A 27 27.54 6.65 4.99
CA THR A 27 27.06 7.99 4.63
C THR A 27 27.12 8.23 3.12
N GLN A 28 28.26 7.94 2.47
CA GLN A 28 28.37 8.10 1.02
C GLN A 28 27.48 7.11 0.28
N PHE A 29 27.47 5.84 0.71
CA PHE A 29 26.66 4.80 0.08
C PHE A 29 25.17 5.15 0.06
N PHE A 30 24.60 5.60 1.19
CA PHE A 30 23.19 5.95 1.26
C PHE A 30 22.87 7.32 0.63
N GLN A 31 23.86 8.21 0.49
CA GLN A 31 23.72 9.39 -0.37
C GLN A 31 23.55 8.98 -1.83
N ASP A 32 24.45 8.15 -2.34
CA ASP A 32 24.43 7.69 -3.73
C ASP A 32 23.17 6.86 -4.03
N LEU A 33 22.85 5.89 -3.16
CA LEU A 33 21.63 5.08 -3.27
C LEU A 33 20.37 5.96 -3.28
N GLY A 34 20.32 6.98 -2.43
CA GLY A 34 19.18 7.89 -2.37
C GLY A 34 19.01 8.74 -3.63
N GLU A 35 20.10 9.11 -4.30
CA GLU A 35 20.05 9.81 -5.59
C GLU A 35 19.66 8.89 -6.74
N GLU A 36 20.20 7.67 -6.76
CA GLU A 36 19.84 6.64 -7.73
C GLU A 36 18.36 6.28 -7.66
N VAL A 37 17.84 6.04 -6.45
CA VAL A 37 16.41 5.75 -6.22
C VAL A 37 15.53 6.90 -6.70
N SER A 38 15.92 8.15 -6.42
CA SER A 38 15.15 9.30 -6.91
C SER A 38 15.09 9.34 -8.44
N LYS A 39 16.22 9.13 -9.12
CA LYS A 39 16.30 9.11 -10.59
C LYS A 39 15.50 7.96 -11.20
N GLU A 40 15.54 6.80 -10.56
CA GLU A 40 14.80 5.61 -11.00
C GLU A 40 13.29 5.81 -10.84
N ILE A 41 12.83 6.41 -9.73
CA ILE A 41 11.42 6.78 -9.54
C ILE A 41 10.97 7.75 -10.62
N ASP A 42 11.76 8.79 -10.93
CA ASP A 42 11.40 9.77 -11.96
C ASP A 42 11.31 9.11 -13.34
N SER A 43 12.25 8.21 -13.65
CA SER A 43 12.28 7.48 -14.93
C SER A 43 11.10 6.52 -15.07
N LEU A 44 10.83 5.72 -14.04
CA LEU A 44 9.71 4.78 -14.03
C LEU A 44 8.35 5.51 -13.99
N ALA A 45 8.27 6.66 -13.30
CA ALA A 45 7.06 7.47 -13.29
C ALA A 45 6.70 7.94 -14.70
N LEU A 46 7.68 8.42 -15.47
CA LEU A 46 7.48 8.83 -16.86
C LEU A 46 7.01 7.67 -17.75
N GLU A 47 7.59 6.48 -17.55
CA GLU A 47 7.16 5.26 -18.25
C GLU A 47 5.72 4.87 -17.90
N LEU A 48 5.36 4.89 -16.61
CA LEU A 48 4.03 4.56 -16.11
C LEU A 48 2.96 5.61 -16.44
N GLU A 49 3.36 6.86 -16.66
CA GLU A 49 2.47 7.93 -17.09
C GLU A 49 1.98 7.69 -18.52
N GLY A 50 2.86 7.17 -19.36
CA GLY A 50 2.58 6.88 -20.77
C GLY A 50 2.38 8.16 -21.60
N PRO A 51 2.01 8.01 -22.89
CA PRO A 51 1.78 9.15 -23.77
C PRO A 51 0.58 9.99 -23.33
N ASP A 52 0.64 11.29 -23.61
CA ASP A 52 -0.46 12.22 -23.33
C ASP A 52 -1.70 11.90 -24.18
N PRO A 53 -2.88 11.67 -23.56
CA PRO A 53 -4.11 11.51 -24.29
C PRO A 53 -4.52 12.79 -25.02
N GLU A 54 -5.07 12.66 -26.23
CA GLU A 54 -5.71 13.79 -26.90
C GLU A 54 -6.93 14.27 -26.09
N GLN A 55 -7.03 15.59 -25.88
CA GLN A 55 -8.14 16.24 -25.18
C GLN A 55 -8.23 15.96 -23.65
N GLU A 56 -7.12 15.59 -23.01
CA GLU A 56 -7.03 15.46 -21.54
C GLU A 56 -7.20 16.82 -20.83
N SER A 57 -8.03 16.88 -19.78
CA SER A 57 -8.13 18.07 -18.94
C SER A 57 -6.89 18.23 -18.05
N TYR A 58 -6.60 19.46 -17.61
CA TYR A 58 -5.43 19.70 -16.75
C TYR A 58 -5.46 18.88 -15.44
N LEU A 59 -6.64 18.74 -14.82
CA LEU A 59 -6.76 17.98 -13.57
C LEU A 59 -6.56 16.48 -13.79
N ASP A 60 -7.06 15.94 -14.90
CA ASP A 60 -6.85 14.54 -15.27
C ASP A 60 -5.36 14.26 -15.49
N ARG A 61 -4.66 15.17 -16.18
CA ARG A 61 -3.20 15.10 -16.36
C ARG A 61 -2.45 15.06 -15.04
N VAL A 62 -2.74 16.02 -14.14
CA VAL A 62 -2.09 16.07 -12.83
C VAL A 62 -2.40 14.81 -12.02
N GLY A 63 -3.62 14.29 -12.11
CA GLY A 63 -4.02 13.03 -11.50
C GLY A 63 -3.19 11.85 -12.00
N ARG A 64 -3.04 11.72 -13.33
CA ARG A 64 -2.24 10.69 -13.99
C ARG A 64 -0.76 10.77 -13.59
N MET A 65 -0.16 11.96 -13.68
CA MET A 65 1.24 12.18 -13.31
C MET A 65 1.52 11.83 -11.84
N ARG A 66 0.64 12.28 -10.91
CA ARG A 66 0.76 11.94 -9.48
C ARG A 66 0.59 10.44 -9.24
N GLY A 67 -0.39 9.82 -9.88
CA GLY A 67 -0.62 8.38 -9.80
C GLY A 67 0.56 7.55 -10.31
N ALA A 68 1.15 7.96 -11.43
CA ALA A 68 2.35 7.34 -11.99
C ALA A 68 3.54 7.45 -11.03
N ARG A 69 3.78 8.65 -10.48
CA ARG A 69 4.85 8.86 -9.48
C ARG A 69 4.66 7.99 -8.24
N MET A 70 3.46 7.96 -7.65
CA MET A 70 3.20 7.14 -6.46
C MET A 70 3.43 5.66 -6.72
N ARG A 71 3.02 5.15 -7.89
CA ARG A 71 3.25 3.74 -8.27
C ARG A 71 4.73 3.45 -8.46
N ALA A 72 5.45 4.34 -9.15
CA ALA A 72 6.90 4.20 -9.33
C ALA A 72 7.64 4.18 -7.98
N GLU A 73 7.26 5.07 -7.06
CA GLU A 73 7.83 5.13 -5.72
C GLU A 73 7.61 3.83 -4.93
N VAL A 74 6.39 3.26 -4.96
CA VAL A 74 6.12 1.98 -4.31
C VAL A 74 7.02 0.87 -4.86
N ILE A 75 7.12 0.76 -6.20
CA ILE A 75 7.90 -0.27 -6.88
C ILE A 75 9.39 -0.15 -6.51
N VAL A 76 9.98 1.02 -6.77
CA VAL A 76 11.43 1.23 -6.57
C VAL A 76 11.80 1.10 -5.09
N LEU A 77 10.98 1.61 -4.17
CA LEU A 77 11.28 1.46 -2.74
C LEU A 77 11.23 0.00 -2.30
N GLN A 78 10.31 -0.80 -2.83
CA GLN A 78 10.25 -2.23 -2.51
C GLN A 78 11.47 -2.99 -3.03
N GLU A 79 11.96 -2.62 -4.22
CA GLU A 79 13.07 -3.31 -4.88
C GLU A 79 14.46 -2.86 -4.42
N ARG A 80 14.62 -1.59 -4.03
CA ARG A 80 15.92 -0.99 -3.75
C ARG A 80 16.14 -0.64 -2.28
N VAL A 81 15.08 -0.31 -1.55
CA VAL A 81 15.17 0.24 -0.19
C VAL A 81 14.69 -0.76 0.87
N ARG A 82 13.51 -1.34 0.69
CA ARG A 82 12.86 -2.25 1.66
C ARG A 82 13.12 -3.72 1.32
N LEU A 83 14.40 -4.09 1.28
CA LEU A 83 14.80 -5.45 0.96
C LEU A 83 14.38 -6.42 2.07
N ALA A 84 14.22 -7.70 1.71
CA ALA A 84 13.84 -8.74 2.65
C ALA A 84 14.80 -8.77 3.87
N PRO A 85 14.27 -8.77 5.11
CA PRO A 85 15.10 -8.72 6.31
C PRO A 85 16.01 -9.95 6.42
N GLU A 86 17.16 -9.77 7.06
CA GLU A 86 18.04 -10.88 7.41
C GLU A 86 17.36 -11.75 8.48
N SER A 87 17.42 -13.08 8.31
CA SER A 87 16.73 -14.08 9.14
C SER A 87 17.33 -14.21 10.55
N GLU A 88 17.21 -13.16 11.36
CA GLU A 88 17.40 -13.20 12.83
C GLU A 88 16.33 -12.42 13.59
N ILE A 89 15.38 -11.84 12.88
CA ILE A 89 14.12 -11.45 13.50
C ILE A 89 13.26 -12.69 13.37
N ASP A 90 13.31 -13.51 14.41
CA ASP A 90 12.29 -14.51 14.66
C ASP A 90 10.97 -13.76 14.44
N PRO A 91 10.23 -14.00 13.35
CA PRO A 91 8.85 -13.66 13.42
C PRO A 91 8.41 -14.45 14.64
N GLU A 92 7.90 -13.80 15.69
CA GLU A 92 6.87 -14.49 16.42
C GLU A 92 5.88 -14.87 15.33
N GLU A 93 6.02 -16.08 14.78
CA GLU A 93 4.98 -16.72 14.01
C GLU A 93 3.80 -16.54 14.94
N PRO A 94 2.77 -15.77 14.57
CA PRO A 94 1.51 -15.93 15.25
C PRO A 94 1.21 -17.40 15.03
N THR A 95 1.45 -18.19 16.09
CA THR A 95 1.16 -19.62 16.17
C THR A 95 -0.14 -19.79 15.45
N ALA A 96 -0.09 -20.52 14.35
CA ALA A 96 -1.19 -20.60 13.40
C ALA A 96 -2.44 -21.05 14.17
N ALA A 97 -3.24 -20.09 14.61
CA ALA A 97 -4.64 -20.30 14.85
C ALA A 97 -5.17 -20.82 13.51
N PRO A 98 -5.90 -21.93 13.49
CA PRO A 98 -6.35 -22.53 12.25
C PRO A 98 -7.09 -21.46 11.46
N ALA A 99 -6.72 -21.33 10.19
CA ALA A 99 -7.34 -20.44 9.24
C ALA A 99 -8.86 -20.64 9.25
N THR A 100 -9.57 -19.78 9.97
CA THR A 100 -10.98 -19.51 9.72
C THR A 100 -11.06 -18.14 9.06
N SER A 101 -10.99 -18.19 7.74
CA SER A 101 -11.70 -17.35 6.78
C SER A 101 -11.64 -15.82 6.90
N SER A 102 -11.03 -15.24 5.86
CA SER A 102 -11.47 -14.06 5.12
C SER A 102 -11.60 -12.74 5.91
N THR A 103 -10.48 -12.02 6.04
CA THR A 103 -10.48 -10.56 6.24
C THR A 103 -10.22 -9.84 4.91
N LEU A 104 -11.00 -10.18 3.90
CA LEU A 104 -11.49 -9.22 2.93
C LEU A 104 -13.00 -9.17 3.17
N PRO A 105 -13.66 -8.00 3.23
CA PRO A 105 -15.11 -7.99 3.22
C PRO A 105 -15.53 -8.74 1.96
N LEU A 106 -16.14 -9.91 2.12
CA LEU A 106 -16.82 -10.58 1.04
C LEU A 106 -17.82 -9.53 0.52
N VAL A 107 -17.70 -9.12 -0.73
CA VAL A 107 -18.74 -8.31 -1.36
C VAL A 107 -19.97 -9.20 -1.38
N VAL A 108 -20.83 -9.05 -0.38
CA VAL A 108 -22.10 -9.76 -0.32
C VAL A 108 -22.93 -9.18 -1.46
N SER A 109 -23.10 -9.96 -2.52
CA SER A 109 -23.96 -9.55 -3.64
C SER A 109 -25.38 -9.29 -3.11
N PRO A 110 -26.13 -8.32 -3.68
CA PRO A 110 -27.51 -8.05 -3.27
C PRO A 110 -28.47 -9.26 -3.38
N GLU A 111 -28.06 -10.32 -4.08
CA GLU A 111 -28.82 -11.57 -4.25
C GLU A 111 -28.47 -12.64 -3.20
N ASP A 112 -27.55 -12.38 -2.28
CA ASP A 112 -27.19 -13.30 -1.20
C ASP A 112 -28.37 -13.48 -0.21
N PRO A 113 -28.71 -14.72 0.19
CA PRO A 113 -29.74 -14.99 1.20
C PRO A 113 -29.57 -14.21 2.51
N GLU A 114 -28.34 -14.00 2.99
CA GLU A 114 -28.11 -13.23 4.22
C GLU A 114 -28.42 -11.74 4.04
N TYR A 115 -28.08 -11.17 2.88
CA TYR A 115 -28.42 -9.78 2.55
C TYR A 115 -29.93 -9.55 2.49
N GLN A 116 -30.66 -10.50 1.89
CA GLN A 116 -32.11 -10.46 1.80
C GLN A 116 -32.79 -10.51 3.18
N GLN A 117 -32.24 -11.29 4.12
CA GLN A 117 -32.76 -11.35 5.49
C GLN A 117 -32.60 -10.01 6.22
N ILE A 118 -31.42 -9.38 6.13
CA ILE A 118 -31.15 -8.09 6.76
C ILE A 118 -32.12 -7.02 6.23
N VAL A 119 -32.33 -6.97 4.91
CA VAL A 119 -33.27 -6.03 4.28
C VAL A 119 -34.71 -6.27 4.73
N GLN A 120 -35.11 -7.53 4.96
CA GLN A 120 -36.44 -7.84 5.47
C GLN A 120 -36.61 -7.46 6.94
N GLU A 121 -35.60 -7.72 7.76
CA GLU A 121 -35.60 -7.36 9.18
C GLU A 121 -35.69 -5.84 9.36
N GLU A 122 -34.94 -5.06 8.58
CA GLU A 122 -35.02 -3.60 8.59
C GLU A 122 -36.41 -3.09 8.19
N ARG A 123 -37.05 -3.69 7.17
CA ARG A 123 -38.44 -3.32 6.81
C ARG A 123 -39.42 -3.62 7.94
N GLN A 124 -39.28 -4.77 8.59
CA GLN A 124 -40.15 -5.14 9.71
C GLN A 124 -39.94 -4.22 10.92
N ALA A 125 -38.69 -3.86 11.21
CA ALA A 125 -38.37 -2.88 12.25
C ALA A 125 -38.98 -1.50 11.93
N GLN A 126 -38.90 -1.05 10.68
CA GLN A 126 -39.50 0.21 10.26
C GLN A 126 -41.05 0.17 10.30
N GLU A 127 -41.66 -0.96 9.94
CA GLU A 127 -43.12 -1.14 10.03
C GLU A 127 -43.62 -1.22 11.47
N THR A 128 -42.87 -1.83 12.38
CA THR A 128 -43.21 -1.87 13.80
C THR A 128 -43.06 -0.50 14.46
N LEU A 129 -42.02 0.26 14.12
CA LEU A 129 -41.87 1.65 14.54
C LEU A 129 -43.00 2.54 14.01
N ARG A 130 -43.41 2.34 12.74
CA ARG A 130 -44.53 3.08 12.14
C ARG A 130 -45.87 2.71 12.78
N ARG A 131 -46.10 1.43 13.11
CA ARG A 131 -47.31 0.96 13.80
C ARG A 131 -47.36 1.38 15.27
N GLY A 132 -46.19 1.51 15.92
CA GLY A 132 -46.07 2.02 17.30
C GLY A 132 -46.25 3.53 17.44
N SER A 133 -46.29 4.28 16.33
CA SER A 133 -46.54 5.73 16.31
C SER A 133 -48.03 6.10 16.23
N ASP A 134 -48.94 5.13 16.09
CA ASP A 134 -50.39 5.32 16.00
C ASP A 134 -51.15 4.92 17.30
N HIS A 135 -50.52 5.01 18.48
CA HIS A 135 -51.21 4.85 19.79
C HIS A 135 -50.94 6.04 20.70
#